data_AF-A0A934N954-F1
#
_entry.id   AF-A0A934N954-F1
#
_cell.length_a   1.000
_cell.length_b   1.000
_cell.length_c   1.000
_cell.angle_alpha   90.00
_cell.angle_beta   90.00
_cell.angle_gamma   90.00
#
_symmetry.space_group_name_H-M   'P 1'
#
loop_
_entity.id
_entity.type
_entity.pdbx_description
1 polymer ?
#
loop_
_entity_poly.entity_id
_entity_poly.type
_entity_poly.pdbx_seq_one_letter_code
_entity_poly.pdbx_strand_id
1 'polypeptide(L)' 'MFNREIFHSVIEARVLYFDWCDVYNNFRPHSSIGYLAPTMFATLLLGKLPARELEAR' A
#
# COMPACT_ATOMS: atom_id res chain seq x y z
N MET A 1 -3.46 -8.36 -11.87
CA MET A 1 -3.98 -7.28 -11.00
C MET A 1 -3.92 -6.01 -11.85
N PHE A 2 -5.08 -5.58 -12.35
CA PHE A 2 -5.34 -4.36 -13.16
C PHE A 2 -4.50 -4.04 -14.40
N ASN A 3 -3.57 -4.89 -14.83
CA ASN A 3 -2.72 -4.58 -15.98
C ASN A 3 -3.44 -4.53 -17.34
N ARG A 4 -4.78 -4.73 -17.40
CA ARG A 4 -5.60 -4.71 -18.63
C ARG A 4 -7.10 -4.40 -18.40
N GLU A 5 -7.47 -3.63 -17.38
CA GLU A 5 -8.89 -3.26 -17.20
C GLU A 5 -9.23 -2.01 -18.00
N ILE A 6 -10.35 -2.02 -18.73
CA ILE A 6 -10.90 -0.85 -19.41
C ILE A 6 -11.99 -0.29 -18.52
N PHE A 7 -11.85 0.97 -18.10
CA PHE A 7 -12.89 1.67 -17.34
C PHE A 7 -13.91 2.29 -18.29
N HIS A 8 -15.19 2.07 -18.02
CA HIS A 8 -16.30 2.63 -18.77
C HIS A 8 -16.84 3.93 -18.16
N SER A 9 -16.45 4.25 -16.92
CA SER A 9 -16.77 5.53 -16.27
C SER A 9 -15.73 5.96 -15.23
N VAL A 10 -15.76 7.25 -14.88
CA VAL A 10 -14.93 7.81 -13.79
C VAL A 10 -15.34 7.23 -12.43
N ILE A 11 -16.63 6.92 -12.22
CA ILE A 11 -17.12 6.35 -10.96
C ILE A 11 -16.53 4.96 -10.75
N GLU A 12 -16.59 4.12 -11.78
CA GLU A 12 -15.98 2.78 -11.78
C GLU A 12 -14.48 2.84 -11.47
N ALA A 13 -13.74 3.71 -12.18
CA ALA A 13 -12.32 3.90 -11.94
C ALA A 13 -12.01 4.30 -10.48
N ARG A 14 -12.85 5.16 -9.87
CA ARG A 14 -12.69 5.58 -8.47
C ARG A 14 -12.92 4.44 -7.49
N VAL A 15 -13.96 3.63 -7.70
CA VAL A 15 -14.25 2.48 -6.81
C VAL A 15 -13.11 1.47 -6.89
N LEU A 16 -12.73 1.06 -8.10
CA LEU A 16 -11.69 0.05 -8.31
C LEU A 16 -10.31 0.52 -7.86
N TYR A 17 -10.03 1.83 -7.94
CA TYR A 17 -8.80 2.41 -7.41
C TYR A 17 -8.63 2.19 -5.91
N PHE A 18 -9.68 2.44 -5.11
CA PHE A 18 -9.58 2.29 -3.66
C PHE A 18 -9.38 0.82 -3.26
N ASP A 19 -10.11 -0.09 -3.89
CA ASP A 19 -9.94 -1.53 -3.67
C ASP A 19 -8.52 -1.97 -4.06
N TRP A 20 -8.00 -1.50 -5.18
CA TRP A 20 -6.63 -1.81 -5.59
C TRP A 20 -5.60 -1.28 -4.59
N CYS A 21 -5.76 -0.05 -4.10
CA CYS A 21 -4.88 0.53 -3.08
C CYS A 21 -4.89 -0.28 -1.79
N ASP A 22 -6.06 -0.73 -1.33
CA ASP A 22 -6.18 -1.57 -0.15
C ASP A 22 -5.44 -2.89 -0.33
N VAL A 23 -5.71 -3.62 -1.42
CA VAL A 23 -5.03 -4.89 -1.69
C VAL A 23 -3.52 -4.71 -1.86
N TYR A 24 -3.09 -3.68 -2.57
CA TYR A 24 -1.67 -3.40 -2.80
C TYR A 24 -0.92 -3.08 -1.50
N ASN A 25 -1.48 -2.22 -0.65
CA ASN A 25 -0.81 -1.75 0.55
C ASN A 25 -0.88 -2.76 1.70
N ASN A 26 -2.01 -3.45 1.86
CA ASN A 26 -2.27 -4.27 3.05
C ASN A 26 -2.00 -5.76 2.83
N PHE A 27 -2.01 -6.26 1.59
CA PHE A 27 -1.97 -7.70 1.34
C PHE A 27 -0.90 -8.14 0.35
N ARG A 28 -0.50 -7.29 -0.61
CA ARG A 28 0.40 -7.72 -1.69
C ARG A 28 1.86 -7.80 -1.21
N PRO A 29 2.50 -8.99 -1.28
CA PRO A 29 3.90 -9.14 -0.91
C PRO A 29 4.83 -8.56 -1.99
N HIS A 30 5.89 -7.87 -1.56
CA HIS A 30 6.88 -7.26 -2.45
C HIS A 30 8.29 -7.74 -2.14
N SER A 31 9.00 -8.26 -3.14
CA SER A 31 10.32 -8.87 -2.98
C SER A 31 11.39 -7.88 -2.48
N SER A 32 11.30 -6.61 -2.87
CA SER A 32 12.24 -5.56 -2.43
C SER A 32 12.17 -5.24 -0.93
N ILE A 33 11.09 -5.61 -0.26
CA ILE A 33 10.86 -5.41 1.19
C ILE A 33 10.68 -6.75 1.91
N GLY A 34 11.32 -7.81 1.41
CA GLY A 34 11.36 -9.11 2.07
C GLY A 34 10.05 -9.90 1.96
N TYR A 35 9.30 -9.73 0.87
CA TYR A 35 7.98 -10.33 0.66
C TYR A 35 6.92 -9.90 1.68
N LEU A 36 7.09 -8.73 2.29
CA LEU A 36 6.09 -8.11 3.14
C LEU A 36 5.09 -7.28 2.32
N ALA A 37 3.88 -7.12 2.85
CA ALA A 37 2.98 -6.06 2.42
C ALA A 37 3.53 -4.69 2.84
N PRO A 38 3.33 -3.62 2.05
CA PRO A 38 3.80 -2.27 2.37
C PRO A 38 3.45 -1.80 3.78
N THR A 39 2.21 -1.99 4.23
CA THR A 39 1.76 -1.61 5.58
C THR A 39 2.53 -2.38 6.66
N MET A 40 2.78 -3.68 6.49
CA MET A 40 3.57 -4.47 7.44
C MET A 40 5.01 -3.95 7.53
N PHE A 41 5.62 -3.67 6.38
CA PHE A 41 6.96 -3.11 6.33
C PHE A 41 7.04 -1.73 7.00
N ALA A 42 6.05 -0.85 6.75
CA ALA A 42 5.96 0.44 7.41
C ALA A 42 5.84 0.30 8.94
N THR A 43 5.00 -0.63 9.43
CA THR A 43 4.88 -0.92 10.87
C THR A 43 6.21 -1.38 11.46
N LEU A 44 6.98 -2.22 10.77
CA LEU A 44 8.30 -2.63 11.22
C LEU A 44 9.31 -1.48 11.23
N LEU A 45 9.23 -0.55 10.28
CA LEU A 45 10.06 0.66 10.26
C LEU A 45 9.70 1.58 11.43
N LEU A 46 8.41 1.82 11.67
CA LEU A 46 7.94 2.64 12.80
C LEU A 46 8.33 2.02 14.15
N GLY A 47 8.25 0.70 14.29
CA GLY A 47 8.73 0.00 15.48
C GLY A 47 10.24 0.03 15.68
N LYS A 48 11.01 0.29 14.61
CA LYS A 48 12.48 0.48 14.65
C LYS A 48 12.87 1.95 14.85
N LEU A 49 12.02 2.89 14.48
CA LEU A 49 12.25 4.32 14.67
C LEU A 49 12.04 4.65 16.15
N PRO A 50 13.03 5.22 16.86
CA PRO A 50 12.81 5.71 18.21
C PRO A 50 11.78 6.84 18.18
N ALA A 51 10.91 6.91 19.19
CA ALA A 51 9.75 7.81 19.27
C ALA A 51 10.07 9.29 18.93
N ARG A 52 11.29 9.75 19.23
CA ARG A 52 11.80 11.10 18.91
C ARG A 52 11.80 11.43 17.41
N GLU A 53 11.96 10.46 16.52
CA GLU A 53 12.12 10.73 15.07
C GLU A 53 10.79 10.80 14.30
N LEU A 54 9.67 10.42 14.94
CA LEU A 54 8.34 10.47 14.32
C LEU A 54 7.66 11.85 14.45
N GLU A 55 8.10 12.68 15.39
CA GLU A 55 7.52 13.99 15.67
C GLU A 55 8.11 15.14 14.84
N ALA A 56 9.12 14.87 14.00
CA ALA A 56 9.96 15.91 13.39
C ALA A 56 9.69 16.21 11.89
N ARG A 57 8.48 15.97 11.37
CA ARG A 57 8.12 16.27 9.97
C ARG A 57 6.71 16.81 9.84
#